data_AF-A0A5K0YJJ0-F1
#
_entry.id   AF-A0A5K0YJJ0-F1
#
_cell.length_a   1.000
_cell.length_b   1.000
_cell.length_c   1.000
_cell.angle_alpha   90.00
_cell.angle_beta   90.00
_cell.angle_gamma   90.00
#
_symmetry.space_group_name_H-M   'P 1'
#
loop_
_entity.id
_entity.type
_entity.pdbx_description
1 polymer ?
#
loop_
_entity_poly.entity_id
_entity_poly.type
_entity_poly.pdbx_seq_one_letter_code
_entity_poly.pdbx_strand_id
1 'polypeptide(L)' 'VRAVRRDTSAKMDVPRHKLVEDVGTILDDIQQSMYQTAKQKRDACIVVVRTWEEFMDALAAKKMILAPWCDEM' A
#
# COMPACT_ATOMS: atom_id res chain seq x y z
N VAL A 1 -8.83 -22.34 -17.81
CA VAL A 1 -7.74 -21.49 -18.36
C VAL A 1 -6.78 -21.18 -17.23
N ARG A 2 -5.49 -20.98 -17.53
CA ARG A 2 -4.53 -20.56 -16.51
C ARG A 2 -4.49 -19.04 -16.46
N ALA A 3 -4.76 -18.45 -15.31
CA ALA A 3 -4.62 -17.01 -15.06
C ALA A 3 -3.39 -16.76 -14.17
N VAL A 4 -2.76 -15.60 -14.36
CA VAL A 4 -1.60 -15.17 -13.58
C VAL A 4 -1.77 -13.71 -13.17
N ARG A 5 -1.65 -13.43 -11.87
CA ARG A 5 -1.73 -12.08 -11.32
C ARG A 5 -0.45 -11.29 -11.61
N ARG A 6 -0.58 -10.05 -12.08
CA ARG A 6 0.59 -9.20 -12.42
C ARG A 6 1.33 -8.68 -11.21
N ASP A 7 0.62 -8.38 -10.13
CA ASP A 7 1.14 -7.73 -8.93
C ASP A 7 1.96 -8.69 -8.06
N THR A 8 1.57 -9.96 -8.00
CA THR A 8 2.17 -10.99 -7.13
C THR A 8 2.77 -12.18 -7.89
N SER A 9 2.54 -12.29 -9.20
CA SER A 9 2.86 -13.49 -10.01
C SER A 9 2.14 -14.77 -9.57
N ALA A 10 1.11 -14.66 -8.72
CA ALA A 10 0.31 -15.80 -8.29
C ALA A 10 -0.43 -16.43 -9.47
N LYS A 11 -0.43 -17.76 -9.54
CA LYS A 11 -1.01 -18.53 -10.65
C LYS A 11 -2.23 -19.30 -10.17
N MET A 12 -3.27 -19.36 -11.00
CA MET A 12 -4.51 -20.09 -10.68
C MET A 12 -5.16 -20.68 -11.93
N ASP A 13 -5.81 -21.84 -11.75
CA ASP A 13 -6.65 -22.43 -12.80
C ASP A 13 -8.09 -22.01 -12.61
N VAL A 14 -8.66 -21.40 -13.65
CA VAL A 14 -10.05 -20.94 -13.65
C VAL A 14 -10.88 -21.84 -14.58
N PRO A 15 -11.91 -22.54 -14.07
CA PRO A 15 -12.84 -23.30 -14.89
C PRO A 15 -13.60 -22.39 -15.87
N ARG A 16 -13.80 -22.84 -17.11
CA ARG A 16 -14.45 -21.99 -18.13
C ARG A 16 -15.89 -21.56 -17.77
N HIS A 17 -16.63 -22.40 -17.05
CA HIS A 17 -18.02 -22.11 -16.68
C HIS A 17 -18.15 -21.05 -15.58
N LYS A 18 -17.09 -20.79 -14.80
CA LYS A 18 -17.06 -19.75 -13.75
C LYS A 18 -16.20 -18.55 -14.12
N LEU A 19 -15.73 -18.49 -15.36
CA LEU A 19 -14.70 -17.54 -15.77
C LEU A 19 -15.08 -16.08 -15.46
N VAL A 20 -16.32 -15.68 -15.70
CA VAL A 20 -16.77 -14.29 -15.46
C VAL A 20 -16.76 -13.93 -13.98
N GLU A 21 -17.32 -14.81 -13.14
CA GLU A 21 -17.40 -14.62 -11.68
C GLU A 21 -16.01 -14.65 -11.02
N ASP A 22 -15.20 -15.66 -11.37
CA ASP A 22 -13.86 -15.83 -10.82
C ASP A 22 -12.95 -14.67 -11.25
N VAL A 23 -13.02 -14.21 -12.50
CA VAL A 23 -12.23 -13.06 -12.97
C VAL A 23 -12.65 -11.77 -12.26
N GLY A 24 -13.95 -11.54 -12.05
CA GLY A 24 -14.43 -10.39 -11.29
C GLY A 24 -13.83 -10.37 -9.88
N THR A 25 -13.93 -11.50 -9.18
CA THR A 25 -13.35 -11.66 -7.83
C THR A 25 -11.84 -11.43 -7.82
N ILE A 26 -11.11 -11.97 -8.81
CA ILE A 26 -9.66 -11.79 -8.92
C ILE A 26 -9.28 -10.32 -9.11
N LEU A 27 -10.05 -9.56 -9.90
CA LEU A 27 -9.78 -8.13 -10.14
C LEU A 27 -10.02 -7.30 -8.88
N ASP A 28 -11.10 -7.57 -8.15
CA ASP A 28 -11.40 -6.92 -6.87
C ASP A 28 -10.29 -7.20 -5.85
N ASP A 29 -9.84 -8.45 -5.76
CA ASP A 29 -8.73 -8.85 -4.90
C ASP A 29 -7.41 -8.16 -5.26
N ILE A 30 -7.10 -8.02 -6.56
CA ILE A 30 -5.90 -7.28 -7.02
C ILE A 30 -5.96 -5.84 -6.56
N GLN A 31 -7.08 -5.16 -6.82
CA GLN A 31 -7.28 -3.77 -6.44
C GLN A 31 -7.08 -3.60 -4.93
N GLN A 32 -7.75 -4.45 -4.14
CA GLN A 32 -7.70 -4.38 -2.68
C GLN A 32 -6.29 -4.67 -2.14
N SER A 33 -5.60 -5.69 -2.65
CA SER A 33 -4.26 -6.02 -2.16
C SER A 33 -3.21 -4.98 -2.54
N MET A 34 -3.29 -4.40 -3.74
CA MET A 34 -2.40 -3.32 -4.16
C MET A 34 -2.60 -2.07 -3.30
N TYR A 35 -3.86 -1.70 -3.05
CA TYR A 35 -4.19 -0.58 -2.16
C TYR A 35 -3.65 -0.80 -0.74
N GLN A 36 -3.90 -1.97 -0.14
CA GLN A 36 -3.44 -2.25 1.23
C GLN A 36 -1.91 -2.23 1.31
N THR A 37 -1.23 -2.81 0.34
CA THR A 37 0.24 -2.79 0.28
C THR A 37 0.77 -1.36 0.21
N ALA A 38 0.19 -0.51 -0.65
CA ALA A 38 0.59 0.88 -0.77
C ALA A 38 0.28 1.68 0.51
N LYS A 39 -0.90 1.47 1.10
CA LYS A 39 -1.31 2.11 2.35
C LYS A 39 -0.38 1.75 3.51
N GLN A 40 -0.05 0.48 3.68
CA GLN A 40 0.87 0.03 4.73
C GLN A 40 2.26 0.65 4.56
N LYS A 41 2.79 0.69 3.32
CA LYS A 41 4.08 1.34 3.03
C LYS A 41 4.05 2.84 3.36
N ARG A 42 2.97 3.53 2.99
CA ARG A 42 2.77 4.94 3.31
C ARG A 42 2.69 5.18 4.81
N ASP A 43 1.88 4.40 5.53
CA ASP A 43 1.65 4.57 6.96
C ASP A 43 2.93 4.26 7.77
N ALA A 44 3.70 3.23 7.36
CA ALA A 44 5.03 2.93 7.92
C ALA A 44 6.10 4.00 7.59
N CYS A 45 5.78 4.95 6.71
CA CYS A 45 6.63 6.10 6.42
C CYS A 45 6.26 7.34 7.23
N ILE A 46 5.19 7.33 8.03
CA ILE A 46 4.81 8.46 8.88
C ILE A 46 5.48 8.29 10.26
N VAL A 47 6.23 9.29 10.69
CA VAL A 47 6.88 9.32 12.01
C VAL A 47 6.35 10.52 12.79
N VAL A 48 5.90 10.26 14.03
CA VAL A 48 5.48 11.32 14.96
C VAL A 48 6.71 11.79 15.71
N VAL A 49 7.00 13.09 15.65
CA VAL A 49 8.18 13.69 16.31
C VAL A 49 7.76 14.84 17.20
N ARG A 50 8.57 15.15 18.21
CA ARG A 50 8.34 16.27 19.15
C ARG A 50 9.56 17.16 19.32
N THR A 51 10.73 16.74 18.85
CA THR A 51 11.97 17.50 18.93
C THR A 51 12.53 17.79 17.54
N TRP A 52 13.41 18.79 17.46
CA TRP A 52 14.09 19.14 16.22
C TRP A 52 15.07 18.05 15.75
N GLU A 53 15.71 17.34 16.69
CA GLU A 53 16.63 16.25 16.37
C GLU A 53 15.90 15.07 15.70
N GLU A 54 14.79 14.60 16.30
CA GLU A 54 13.93 13.56 15.72
C GLU A 54 13.41 13.94 14.33
N PHE A 55 13.09 15.23 14.13
CA PHE A 55 12.65 15.76 12.83
C PHE A 55 13.73 15.58 11.75
N MET A 56 14.97 15.99 12.05
CA MET A 56 16.07 15.90 11.10
C MET A 56 16.42 14.45 10.76
N ASP A 57 16.40 13.56 11.75
CA ASP A 57 16.62 12.13 11.55
C ASP A 57 15.54 11.50 10.66
N ALA A 58 14.26 11.81 10.92
CA ALA A 58 13.15 11.31 10.11
C ALA A 58 13.21 11.84 8.66
N LEU A 59 13.60 13.10 8.48
CA LEU A 59 13.78 13.69 7.15
C LEU A 59 14.91 13.00 6.37
N ALA A 60 16.06 12.77 7.01
CA ALA A 60 17.18 12.06 6.42
C ALA A 60 16.81 10.61 6.03
N ALA A 61 15.93 9.97 6.81
CA ALA A 61 15.38 8.65 6.54
C ALA A 61 14.31 8.62 5.42
N LYS A 62 14.05 9.74 4.73
CA LYS A 62 13.02 9.89 3.68
C LYS A 62 11.62 9.53 4.16
N LYS A 63 11.30 9.90 5.41
CA LYS A 63 9.99 9.69 6.04
C LYS A 63 9.13 10.95 5.95
N MET A 64 7.82 10.77 6.05
CA MET A 64 6.88 11.85 6.31
C MET A 64 6.83 12.11 7.80
N ILE A 65 6.71 13.38 8.18
CA ILE A 65 6.82 13.80 9.58
C ILE A 65 5.50 14.39 10.04
N LEU A 66 4.98 13.89 11.15
CA LEU A 66 3.84 14.46 11.86
C LEU A 66 4.36 15.11 13.16
N ALA A 67 4.34 16.43 13.22
CA ALA A 67 4.86 17.20 14.34
C ALA A 67 3.82 18.20 14.85
N PRO A 68 3.86 18.58 16.15
CA PRO A 68 3.13 19.75 16.63
C PRO A 68 3.62 20.99 15.88
N TRP A 69 2.71 21.70 15.23
CA TRP A 69 3.00 22.91 14.47
C TRP A 69 2.08 24.03 14.96
N CYS A 70 2.66 25.18 15.32
CA CYS A 70 1.93 26.33 15.84
C CYS A 70 1.25 27.17 14.75
N ASP A 71 1.58 26.94 13.47
CA ASP A 71 1.00 27.65 12.31
C ASP A 71 1.04 29.19 12.46
N GLU A 72 2.13 29.72 13.04
CA GLU A 72 2.34 31.16 13.17
C GLU A 72 2.96 31.73 11.88
N MET A 73 2.39 32.85 11.41
CA MET A 73 2.69 33.52 10.14
C MET A 73 3.88 34.48 10.24
#